data_AF-A0A453CP94-F1
#
_entry.id   AF-A0A453CP94-F1
#
_cell.length_a   1.000
_cell.length_b   1.000
_cell.length_c   1.000
_cell.angle_alpha   90.00
_cell.angle_beta   90.00
_cell.angle_gamma   90.00
#
_symmetry.space_group_name_H-M   'P 1'
#
loop_
_entity.id
_entity.type
_entity.pdbx_description
1 polymer ?
#
loop_
_entity_poly.entity_id
_entity_poly.type
_entity_poly.pdbx_seq_one_letter_code
_entity_poly.pdbx_strand_id
1 'polypeptide(L)'
;VEVDEDNGTELFYYFVESEAGAEDAPFLLWLTGGDRCSVLSGLALEIGPFQFVPEPYNGTVPRLRINPYSWTKVANILFVDTPVGAGFSFSRRPEGYDVGEVSTSLQLHELLIKWFTDHPKFLTNPLYLGGDSLAGHLVPFIAQKISEGIEAGRSPILNLKVTTIIFSMEYIPIARSLDIPKHYWL
;
A
#
# COMPACT_ATOMS: atom_id res chain seq x y z
N VAL A 1 -12.89 0.22 -4.87
CA VAL A 1 -13.66 -0.34 -3.73
C VAL A 1 -14.32 0.82 -3.03
N GLU A 2 -15.65 0.83 -2.96
CA GLU A 2 -16.38 1.86 -2.23
C GLU A 2 -16.17 1.69 -0.73
N VAL A 3 -15.69 2.74 -0.06
CA VAL A 3 -15.31 2.73 1.37
C VAL A 3 -16.12 3.72 2.21
N ASP A 4 -16.88 4.59 1.56
CA ASP A 4 -17.80 5.54 2.18
C ASP A 4 -18.91 5.84 1.18
N GLU A 5 -20.10 5.29 1.46
CA GLU A 5 -21.28 5.37 0.60
C GLU A 5 -21.91 6.77 0.62
N ASP A 6 -21.77 7.51 1.73
CA ASP A 6 -22.38 8.83 1.90
C ASP A 6 -21.76 9.84 0.92
N ASN A 7 -20.44 9.76 0.73
CA ASN A 7 -19.72 10.59 -0.23
C ASN A 7 -19.50 9.92 -1.60
N GLY A 8 -19.80 8.61 -1.70
CA GLY A 8 -19.45 7.80 -2.86
C GLY A 8 -17.94 7.76 -3.07
N THR A 9 -17.19 7.57 -1.99
CA THR A 9 -15.73 7.48 -1.99
C THR A 9 -15.29 6.08 -2.37
N GLU A 10 -14.46 5.98 -3.40
CA GLU A 10 -13.89 4.74 -3.89
C GLU A 10 -12.37 4.79 -3.87
N LEU A 11 -11.74 3.80 -3.21
CA LEU A 11 -10.29 3.60 -3.26
C LEU A 11 -9.92 2.61 -4.36
N PHE A 12 -8.91 2.96 -5.12
CA PHE A 12 -8.30 2.13 -6.16
C PHE A 12 -7.12 1.32 -5.60
N TYR A 13 -6.90 0.13 -6.15
CA TYR A 13 -5.78 -0.71 -5.77
C TYR A 13 -5.22 -1.50 -6.95
N TYR A 14 -3.93 -1.85 -6.84
CA TYR A 14 -3.31 -2.93 -7.61
C TYR A 14 -3.02 -4.10 -6.67
N PHE A 15 -3.34 -5.31 -7.10
CA PHE A 15 -2.97 -6.52 -6.37
C PHE A 15 -2.01 -7.36 -7.21
N VAL A 16 -0.91 -7.80 -6.60
CA VAL A 16 0.04 -8.72 -7.22
C VAL A 16 0.23 -9.92 -6.29
N GLU A 17 -0.10 -11.10 -6.80
CA GLU A 17 0.10 -12.37 -6.09
C GLU A 17 1.58 -12.75 -6.06
N SER A 18 2.00 -13.44 -5.00
CA SER A 18 3.38 -13.86 -4.82
C SER A 18 3.84 -14.86 -5.90
N GLU A 19 5.02 -14.66 -6.47
CA GLU A 19 5.64 -15.62 -7.40
C GLU A 19 6.03 -16.94 -6.69
N ALA A 20 6.21 -16.93 -5.37
CA ALA A 20 6.50 -18.12 -4.57
C ALA A 20 5.25 -18.95 -4.23
N GLY A 21 4.06 -18.48 -4.59
CA GLY A 21 2.77 -19.10 -4.29
C GLY A 21 1.93 -18.27 -3.30
N ALA A 22 0.62 -18.22 -3.57
CA ALA A 22 -0.31 -17.33 -2.87
C ALA A 22 -0.51 -17.70 -1.39
N GLU A 23 -0.64 -18.98 -1.08
CA GLU A 23 -1.11 -19.45 0.24
C GLU A 23 -0.01 -19.39 1.31
N ASP A 24 1.23 -19.66 0.93
CA ASP A 24 2.37 -19.74 1.86
C ASP A 24 3.08 -18.39 2.07
N ALA A 25 2.82 -17.41 1.21
CA ALA A 25 3.49 -16.12 1.25
C ALA A 25 2.76 -15.11 2.17
N PRO A 26 3.47 -14.23 2.90
CA PRO A 26 2.83 -13.15 3.64
C PRO A 26 2.00 -12.22 2.75
N PHE A 27 1.03 -11.54 3.36
CA PHE A 27 0.25 -10.49 2.72
C PHE A 27 0.75 -9.12 3.18
N LEU A 28 1.09 -8.24 2.24
CA LEU A 28 1.59 -6.91 2.52
C LEU A 28 0.64 -5.86 1.96
N LEU A 29 0.10 -5.01 2.83
CA LEU A 29 -0.46 -3.73 2.40
C LEU A 29 0.70 -2.74 2.19
N TRP A 30 0.84 -2.20 0.98
CA TRP A 30 1.82 -1.17 0.67
C TRP A 30 1.14 0.17 0.39
N LEU A 31 1.58 1.19 1.11
CA LEU A 31 1.08 2.56 1.02
C LEU A 31 2.20 3.49 0.56
N THR A 32 1.93 4.34 -0.41
CA THR A 32 2.91 5.33 -0.85
C THR A 32 2.77 6.65 -0.08
N GLY A 33 3.91 7.24 0.30
CA GLY A 33 3.94 8.53 0.98
C GLY A 33 3.90 9.74 0.04
N GLY A 34 3.78 10.93 0.63
CA GLY A 34 3.47 12.17 -0.10
C GLY A 34 1.97 12.38 -0.20
N ASP A 35 1.52 13.62 -0.04
CA ASP A 35 0.08 13.93 -0.02
C ASP A 35 -0.55 13.55 -1.37
N ARG A 36 -1.44 12.56 -1.33
CA ARG A 36 -2.17 12.01 -2.50
C ARG A 36 -1.27 11.54 -3.66
N CYS A 37 -0.05 11.12 -3.35
CA CYS A 37 0.78 10.42 -4.34
C CYS A 37 0.15 9.07 -4.69
N SER A 38 0.23 8.67 -5.97
CA SER A 38 -0.26 7.36 -6.37
C SER A 38 0.74 6.27 -5.97
N VAL A 39 0.19 5.14 -5.52
CA VAL A 39 0.94 3.92 -5.23
C VAL A 39 1.56 3.27 -6.48
N LEU A 40 1.22 3.77 -7.67
CA LEU A 40 1.85 3.36 -8.92
C LEU A 40 3.38 3.57 -8.90
N SER A 41 3.90 4.54 -8.13
CA SER A 41 5.35 4.66 -7.93
C SER A 41 5.91 3.45 -7.18
N GLY A 42 5.27 3.03 -6.08
CA GLY A 42 5.65 1.81 -5.36
C GLY A 42 5.62 0.56 -6.23
N LEU A 43 4.61 0.47 -7.11
CA LEU A 43 4.43 -0.65 -8.03
C LEU A 43 5.47 -0.66 -9.17
N ALA A 44 5.80 0.48 -9.76
CA ALA A 44 6.55 0.56 -11.01
C ALA A 44 7.98 1.11 -10.88
N LEU A 45 8.33 1.71 -9.75
CA LEU A 45 9.62 2.37 -9.52
C LEU A 45 10.36 1.84 -8.30
N GLU A 46 9.68 1.12 -7.40
CA GLU A 46 10.25 0.60 -6.15
C GLU A 46 10.19 -0.93 -6.08
N ILE A 47 9.22 -1.47 -5.32
CA ILE A 47 9.19 -2.88 -4.89
C ILE A 47 8.36 -3.78 -5.80
N GLY A 48 7.56 -3.23 -6.72
CA GLY A 48 6.67 -4.02 -7.56
C GLY A 48 7.37 -4.80 -8.69
N PRO A 49 6.61 -5.60 -9.46
CA PRO A 49 7.12 -6.67 -10.32
C PRO A 49 7.74 -6.18 -11.62
N PHE A 50 7.52 -4.91 -11.99
CA PHE A 50 8.02 -4.33 -13.22
C PHE A 50 8.55 -2.92 -12.99
N GLN A 51 9.34 -2.46 -13.96
CA GLN A 51 9.87 -1.11 -14.02
C GLN A 51 9.68 -0.51 -15.41
N PHE A 52 9.48 0.79 -15.47
CA PHE A 52 9.61 1.51 -16.72
C PHE A 52 11.05 1.45 -17.24
N VAL A 53 11.21 1.22 -18.53
CA VAL A 53 12.49 1.39 -19.21
C VAL A 53 12.74 2.90 -19.33
N PRO A 54 13.87 3.43 -18.83
CA PRO A 54 14.16 4.86 -18.92
C PRO A 54 14.55 5.22 -20.36
N GLU A 55 13.55 5.61 -21.14
CA GLU A 55 13.69 6.03 -22.53
C GLU A 55 12.89 7.33 -22.78
N PRO A 56 13.33 8.19 -23.72
CA PRO A 56 12.58 9.40 -24.05
C PRO A 56 11.16 9.05 -24.53
N TYR A 57 10.16 9.77 -24.01
CA TYR A 57 8.77 9.57 -24.42
C TYR A 57 8.61 9.91 -25.91
N ASN A 58 8.21 8.92 -26.69
CA ASN A 58 8.07 9.00 -28.15
C ASN A 58 6.60 9.03 -28.60
N GLY A 59 5.64 9.21 -27.68
CA GLY A 59 4.21 9.17 -27.97
C GLY A 59 3.59 7.76 -27.97
N THR A 60 4.36 6.71 -27.68
CA THR A 60 3.87 5.33 -27.59
C THR A 60 3.80 4.85 -26.13
N VAL A 61 3.19 3.68 -25.92
CA VAL A 61 3.11 3.06 -24.59
C VAL A 61 4.52 2.83 -24.04
N PRO A 62 4.85 3.33 -22.84
CA PRO A 62 6.16 3.11 -22.24
C PRO A 62 6.49 1.63 -22.12
N ARG A 63 7.73 1.25 -22.45
CA ARG A 63 8.17 -0.14 -22.30
C ARG A 63 8.39 -0.47 -20.84
N LEU A 64 8.00 -1.70 -20.48
CA LEU A 64 8.21 -2.27 -19.16
C LEU A 64 9.27 -3.37 -19.21
N ARG A 65 10.03 -3.50 -18.12
CA ARG A 65 10.92 -4.64 -17.87
C ARG A 65 10.59 -5.26 -16.52
N ILE A 66 10.86 -6.56 -16.35
CA ILE A 66 10.69 -7.24 -15.06
C ILE A 66 11.69 -6.69 -14.05
N ASN A 67 11.23 -6.50 -12.82
CA ASN A 67 12.08 -6.17 -11.67
C ASN A 67 12.62 -7.47 -11.03
N PRO A 68 13.91 -7.81 -11.18
CA PRO A 68 14.45 -9.04 -10.59
C PRO A 68 14.51 -9.01 -9.06
N TYR A 69 14.37 -7.83 -8.43
CA TYR A 69 14.40 -7.62 -6.99
C TYR A 69 13.02 -7.31 -6.40
N SER A 70 11.95 -7.61 -7.14
CA SER A 70 10.59 -7.34 -6.66
C SER A 70 10.27 -8.10 -5.38
N TRP A 71 9.56 -7.43 -4.47
CA TRP A 71 9.06 -8.04 -3.25
C TRP A 71 7.90 -9.00 -3.51
N THR A 72 7.25 -8.90 -4.68
CA THR A 72 6.23 -9.87 -5.11
C THR A 72 6.82 -11.25 -5.37
N LYS A 73 8.15 -11.41 -5.34
CA LYS A 73 8.79 -12.71 -5.34
C LYS A 73 8.52 -13.53 -4.09
N VAL A 74 8.23 -12.86 -2.97
CA VAL A 74 8.11 -13.48 -1.65
C VAL A 74 6.84 -13.09 -0.89
N ALA A 75 6.03 -12.15 -1.40
CA ALA A 75 4.84 -11.66 -0.73
C ALA A 75 3.70 -11.40 -1.73
N ASN A 76 2.46 -11.59 -1.26
CA ASN A 76 1.28 -11.03 -1.92
C ASN A 76 1.21 -9.56 -1.54
N ILE A 77 1.12 -8.65 -2.52
CA ILE A 77 1.16 -7.21 -2.22
C ILE A 77 -0.08 -6.52 -2.77
N LEU A 78 -0.76 -5.79 -1.87
CA LEU A 78 -1.85 -4.91 -2.17
C LEU A 78 -1.35 -3.46 -2.11
N PHE A 79 -1.25 -2.84 -3.27
CA PHE A 79 -0.86 -1.45 -3.44
C PHE A 79 -2.14 -0.61 -3.49
N VAL A 80 -2.33 0.30 -2.54
CA VAL A 80 -3.58 1.09 -2.45
C VAL A 80 -3.30 2.58 -2.68
N ASP A 81 -4.04 3.19 -3.59
CA ASP A 81 -4.06 4.64 -3.75
C ASP A 81 -4.84 5.25 -2.58
N THR A 82 -4.13 5.89 -1.65
CA THR A 82 -4.71 6.49 -0.44
C THR A 82 -3.90 7.71 -0.01
N PRO A 83 -4.50 8.75 0.59
CA PRO A 83 -5.94 8.95 0.83
C PRO A 83 -6.76 9.12 -0.46
N VAL A 84 -8.09 9.20 -0.34
CA VAL A 84 -8.96 9.55 -1.47
C VAL A 84 -8.46 10.78 -2.22
N GLY A 85 -8.45 10.72 -3.55
CA GLY A 85 -7.81 11.70 -4.42
C GLY A 85 -6.37 11.37 -4.80
N ALA A 86 -5.76 10.34 -4.19
CA ALA A 86 -4.51 9.76 -4.67
C ALA A 86 -4.75 8.94 -5.94
N GLY A 87 -3.90 9.11 -6.96
CA GLY A 87 -3.94 8.31 -8.19
C GLY A 87 -5.34 8.18 -8.80
N PHE A 88 -5.88 6.96 -8.77
CA PHE A 88 -7.21 6.64 -9.31
C PHE A 88 -8.32 6.60 -8.26
N SER A 89 -8.02 6.83 -6.97
CA SER A 89 -9.01 6.93 -5.90
C SER A 89 -9.76 8.26 -5.96
N PHE A 90 -11.09 8.24 -5.81
CA PHE A 90 -11.92 9.43 -5.96
C PHE A 90 -13.12 9.44 -5.02
N SER A 91 -13.73 10.62 -4.86
CA SER A 91 -15.02 10.80 -4.21
C SER A 91 -15.98 11.48 -5.18
N ARG A 92 -17.25 11.08 -5.18
CA ARG A 92 -18.29 11.70 -6.00
C ARG A 92 -18.75 13.05 -5.43
N ARG A 93 -18.45 13.31 -4.15
CA ARG A 93 -18.75 14.55 -3.44
C ARG A 93 -17.48 15.27 -2.99
N PRO A 94 -17.39 16.61 -3.14
CA PRO A 94 -16.24 17.38 -2.66
C PRO A 94 -15.90 17.14 -1.19
N GLU A 95 -16.92 16.96 -0.34
CA GLU A 95 -16.79 16.74 1.09
C GLU A 95 -16.04 15.44 1.41
N GLY A 96 -16.18 14.41 0.57
CA GLY A 96 -15.46 13.15 0.75
C GLY A 96 -13.94 13.26 0.59
N TYR A 97 -13.44 14.37 0.02
CA TYR A 97 -12.00 14.62 -0.04
C TYR A 97 -11.44 15.27 1.24
N ASP A 98 -12.27 15.72 2.17
CA ASP A 98 -11.82 16.27 3.45
C ASP A 98 -11.51 15.12 4.44
N VAL A 99 -10.28 14.62 4.37
CA VAL A 99 -9.82 13.46 5.16
C VAL A 99 -8.51 13.75 5.86
N GLY A 100 -8.39 13.25 7.10
CA GLY A 100 -7.15 13.18 7.86
C GLY A 100 -6.69 11.74 8.07
N GLU A 101 -5.67 11.52 8.90
CA GLU A 101 -5.08 10.19 9.13
C GLU A 101 -6.09 9.19 9.70
N VAL A 102 -6.96 9.65 10.60
CA VAL A 102 -7.97 8.79 11.24
C VAL A 102 -9.04 8.35 10.24
N SER A 103 -9.63 9.27 9.48
CA SER A 103 -10.66 8.95 8.48
C SER A 103 -10.08 8.13 7.33
N THR A 104 -8.85 8.44 6.90
CA THR A 104 -8.11 7.65 5.90
C THR A 104 -7.88 6.22 6.38
N SER A 105 -7.51 6.03 7.65
CA SER A 105 -7.31 4.70 8.23
C SER A 105 -8.60 3.92 8.38
N LEU A 106 -9.73 4.59 8.65
CA LEU A 106 -11.05 3.95 8.63
C LEU A 106 -11.43 3.48 7.23
N GLN A 107 -11.21 4.32 6.21
CA GLN A 107 -11.42 3.96 4.80
C GLN A 107 -10.54 2.78 4.35
N LEU A 108 -9.26 2.77 4.73
CA LEU A 108 -8.35 1.65 4.47
C LEU A 108 -8.79 0.36 5.18
N HIS A 109 -9.21 0.45 6.43
CA HIS A 109 -9.73 -0.71 7.15
C HIS A 109 -10.99 -1.25 6.49
N GLU A 110 -11.92 -0.38 6.05
CA GLU A 110 -13.09 -0.77 5.28
C GLU A 110 -12.71 -1.49 3.97
N LEU A 111 -11.74 -0.93 3.24
CA LEU A 111 -11.21 -1.56 2.03
C LEU A 111 -10.67 -2.96 2.33
N LEU A 112 -9.88 -3.14 3.39
CA LEU A 112 -9.31 -4.44 3.74
C LEU A 112 -10.40 -5.45 4.10
N ILE A 113 -11.38 -5.04 4.91
CA ILE A 113 -12.51 -5.90 5.29
C ILE A 113 -13.24 -6.38 4.03
N LYS A 114 -13.64 -5.47 3.14
CA LYS A 114 -14.31 -5.82 1.88
C LYS A 114 -13.44 -6.71 0.99
N TRP A 115 -12.15 -6.35 0.85
CA TRP A 115 -11.22 -7.09 0.00
C TRP A 115 -11.02 -8.52 0.48
N PHE A 116 -10.81 -8.73 1.78
CA PHE A 116 -10.63 -10.06 2.36
C PHE A 116 -11.94 -10.87 2.44
N THR A 117 -13.10 -10.21 2.51
CA THR A 117 -14.40 -10.87 2.32
C THR A 117 -14.51 -11.47 0.92
N ASP A 118 -14.10 -10.73 -0.11
CA ASP A 118 -14.14 -11.18 -1.50
C ASP A 118 -13.03 -12.19 -1.83
N HIS A 119 -11.92 -12.17 -1.08
CA HIS A 119 -10.74 -13.02 -1.30
C HIS A 119 -10.37 -13.83 -0.04
N PRO A 120 -11.27 -14.72 0.45
CA PRO A 120 -11.09 -15.41 1.72
C PRO A 120 -9.85 -16.33 1.76
N LYS A 121 -9.32 -16.73 0.60
CA LYS A 121 -8.10 -17.55 0.48
C LYS A 121 -6.88 -16.89 1.12
N PHE A 122 -6.87 -15.56 1.27
CA PHE A 122 -5.75 -14.83 1.86
C PHE A 122 -5.88 -14.58 3.37
N LEU A 123 -6.99 -14.98 4.00
CA LEU A 123 -7.25 -14.69 5.43
C LEU A 123 -6.26 -15.36 6.37
N THR A 124 -5.72 -16.52 5.97
CA THR A 124 -4.72 -17.25 6.74
C THR A 124 -3.34 -16.63 6.65
N ASN A 125 -3.06 -15.84 5.61
CA ASN A 125 -1.76 -15.25 5.37
C ASN A 125 -1.41 -14.24 6.47
N PRO A 126 -0.19 -14.27 7.01
CA PRO A 126 0.30 -13.21 7.90
C PRO A 126 0.20 -11.83 7.23
N LEU A 127 -0.59 -10.92 7.82
CA LEU A 127 -0.77 -9.57 7.32
C LEU A 127 0.30 -8.62 7.92
N TYR A 128 1.03 -7.96 7.03
CA TYR A 128 2.01 -6.92 7.31
C TYR A 128 1.60 -5.61 6.66
N LEU A 129 2.05 -4.50 7.25
CA LEU A 129 1.71 -3.15 6.81
C LEU A 129 3.03 -2.40 6.55
N GLY A 130 3.18 -1.85 5.36
CA GLY A 130 4.37 -1.13 4.95
C GLY A 130 4.03 0.12 4.15
N GLY A 131 5.02 0.99 4.04
CA GLY A 131 4.93 2.14 3.16
C GLY A 131 6.22 2.95 3.12
N ASP A 132 6.28 3.92 2.22
CA ASP A 132 7.40 4.84 2.12
C ASP A 132 7.03 6.24 2.63
N SER A 133 8.04 7.02 2.98
CA SER A 133 7.93 8.44 3.33
C SER A 133 6.84 8.70 4.38
N LEU A 134 5.95 9.66 4.12
CA LEU A 134 4.85 10.05 5.01
C LEU A 134 3.83 8.92 5.27
N ALA A 135 3.82 7.85 4.48
CA ALA A 135 3.01 6.68 4.80
C ALA A 135 3.42 6.04 6.14
N GLY A 136 4.65 6.28 6.59
CA GLY A 136 5.11 5.90 7.94
C GLY A 136 4.26 6.51 9.06
N HIS A 137 3.58 7.64 8.84
CA HIS A 137 2.60 8.16 9.79
C HIS A 137 1.27 7.41 9.71
N LEU A 138 0.82 7.01 8.51
CA LEU A 138 -0.47 6.36 8.31
C LEU A 138 -0.46 4.90 8.78
N VAL A 139 0.64 4.17 8.57
CA VAL A 139 0.82 2.76 8.98
C VAL A 139 0.43 2.48 10.43
N PRO A 140 0.88 3.22 11.46
CA PRO A 140 0.45 2.99 12.83
C PRO A 140 -1.04 3.26 13.06
N PHE A 141 -1.66 4.24 12.39
CA PHE A 141 -3.10 4.47 12.52
C PHE A 141 -3.91 3.31 11.93
N ILE A 142 -3.56 2.80 10.75
CA ILE A 142 -4.26 1.63 10.19
C ILE A 142 -4.01 0.37 11.02
N ALA A 143 -2.80 0.17 11.55
CA ALA A 143 -2.51 -0.93 12.47
C ALA A 143 -3.43 -0.88 13.71
N GLN A 144 -3.59 0.31 14.29
CA GLN A 144 -4.50 0.53 15.40
C GLN A 144 -5.96 0.25 15.01
N LYS A 145 -6.43 0.73 13.85
CA LYS A 145 -7.82 0.50 13.40
C LYS A 145 -8.13 -0.97 13.14
N ILE A 146 -7.17 -1.74 12.64
CA ILE A 146 -7.30 -3.19 12.49
C ILE A 146 -7.37 -3.85 13.87
N SER A 147 -6.50 -3.47 14.82
CA SER A 147 -6.51 -4.01 16.19
C SER A 147 -7.85 -3.75 16.89
N GLU A 148 -8.36 -2.52 16.84
CA GLU A 148 -9.68 -2.14 17.36
C GLU A 148 -10.80 -2.96 16.70
N GLY A 149 -10.71 -3.21 15.39
CA GLY A 149 -11.62 -4.09 14.66
C GLY A 149 -11.62 -5.53 15.17
N ILE A 150 -10.44 -6.09 15.40
CA ILE A 150 -10.27 -7.45 15.93
C ILE A 150 -10.88 -7.55 17.33
N GLU A 151 -10.60 -6.60 18.21
CA GLU A 151 -11.16 -6.55 19.58
C GLU A 151 -12.69 -6.42 19.58
N ALA A 152 -13.23 -5.65 18.63
CA ALA A 152 -14.67 -5.50 18.43
C ALA A 152 -15.33 -6.71 17.74
N GLY A 153 -14.57 -7.74 17.37
CA GLY A 153 -15.09 -8.92 16.67
C GLY A 153 -15.55 -8.65 15.24
N ARG A 154 -14.98 -7.62 14.59
CA ARG A 154 -15.28 -7.28 13.20
C ARG A 154 -14.81 -8.40 12.27
N SER A 155 -15.69 -8.87 11.39
CA SER A 155 -15.42 -9.94 10.44
C SER A 155 -15.08 -9.37 9.05
N PRO A 156 -14.12 -9.97 8.31
CA PRO A 156 -13.29 -11.10 8.72
C PRO A 156 -12.14 -10.68 9.66
N ILE A 157 -11.69 -11.61 10.51
CA ILE A 157 -10.55 -11.37 11.41
C ILE A 157 -9.27 -11.39 10.59
N LEU A 158 -8.56 -10.26 10.55
CA LEU A 158 -7.31 -10.11 9.82
C LEU A 158 -6.13 -10.66 10.65
N ASN A 159 -5.29 -11.50 10.06
CA ASN A 159 -4.12 -12.11 10.73
C ASN A 159 -2.94 -11.13 10.84
N LEU A 160 -3.14 -10.01 11.53
CA LEU A 160 -2.13 -8.96 11.70
C LEU A 160 -0.92 -9.46 12.52
N LYS A 161 0.30 -9.37 11.97
CA LYS A 161 1.55 -9.74 12.65
C LYS A 161 2.45 -8.57 13.04
N VAL A 162 2.09 -7.35 12.67
CA VAL A 162 2.78 -6.07 12.94
C VAL A 162 4.30 -6.13 12.72
N THR A 163 4.73 -5.74 11.53
CA THR A 163 6.10 -5.25 11.27
C THR A 163 5.95 -4.04 10.37
N THR A 164 6.40 -2.90 10.86
CA THR A 164 6.33 -1.62 10.14
C THR A 164 7.58 -1.48 9.28
N ILE A 165 7.40 -1.52 7.96
CA ILE A 165 8.47 -1.25 6.99
C ILE A 165 8.29 0.19 6.53
N ILE A 166 9.24 1.06 6.85
CA ILE A 166 9.23 2.48 6.47
C ILE A 166 10.47 2.79 5.64
N PHE A 167 10.26 3.20 4.38
CA PHE A 167 11.29 3.85 3.57
C PHE A 167 11.18 5.37 3.70
N SER A 168 11.70 5.96 4.77
CA SER A 168 11.60 7.41 4.94
C SER A 168 12.72 8.14 4.18
N MET A 169 12.33 9.09 3.32
CA MET A 169 13.28 9.99 2.66
C MET A 169 14.00 10.93 3.65
N GLU A 170 13.49 11.12 4.87
CA GLU A 170 14.17 11.87 5.94
C GLU A 170 15.42 11.14 6.47
N TYR A 171 15.52 9.82 6.29
CA TYR A 171 16.75 9.11 6.62
C TYR A 171 17.81 9.18 5.53
N ILE A 172 17.50 9.61 4.30
CA ILE A 172 18.52 9.72 3.23
C ILE A 172 19.60 10.76 3.58
N PRO A 173 19.28 11.95 4.13
CA PRO A 173 20.29 12.88 4.65
C PRO A 173 21.09 12.30 5.82
N ILE A 174 20.46 11.56 6.74
CA ILE A 174 21.11 10.97 7.92
C ILE A 174 22.03 9.80 7.51
N ALA A 175 21.54 8.89 6.68
CA ALA A 175 22.26 7.84 5.98
C ALA A 175 23.49 8.35 5.23
N ARG A 176 23.36 9.47 4.50
CA ARG A 176 24.48 10.15 3.83
C ARG A 176 25.46 10.75 4.84
N SER A 177 24.99 11.27 5.96
CA SER A 177 25.85 11.82 7.02
C SER A 177 26.61 10.74 7.80
N LEU A 178 26.09 9.51 7.83
CA LEU A 178 26.66 8.35 8.49
C LEU A 178 27.43 7.41 7.55
N ASP A 179 27.57 7.77 6.27
CA ASP A 179 28.31 7.00 5.23
C ASP A 179 27.86 5.54 5.06
N ILE A 180 26.66 5.20 5.50
CA ILE A 180 26.19 3.83 5.41
C ILE A 180 25.81 3.56 3.93
N PRO A 181 26.22 2.40 3.36
CA PRO A 181 26.15 2.17 1.92
C PRO A 181 24.75 2.26 1.34
N LYS A 182 24.67 2.82 0.12
CA LYS A 182 23.44 3.01 -0.65
C LYS A 182 22.53 1.78 -0.72
N HIS A 183 23.09 0.57 -0.75
CA HIS A 183 22.33 -0.69 -0.83
C HIS A 183 21.57 -1.06 0.45
N TYR A 184 21.73 -0.31 1.55
CA TYR A 184 20.96 -0.52 2.78
C TYR A 184 19.67 0.33 2.84
N TRP A 185 19.44 1.22 1.88
CA TRP A 185 18.30 2.16 1.87
C TRP A 185 17.86 2.62 0.47
N LEU A 186 18.36 1.96 -0.57
CA LEU A 186 17.87 2.04 -1.94
C LEU A 186 17.52 0.64 -2.41
#